data_AF-B2FM58-F1
#
_entry.id   AF-B2FM58-F1
#
_cell.length_a   1.000
_cell.length_b   1.000
_cell.length_c   1.000
_cell.angle_alpha   90.00
_cell.angle_beta   90.00
_cell.angle_gamma   90.00
#
_symmetry.space_group_name_H-M   'P 1'
#
loop_
_entity.id
_entity.type
_entity.pdbx_description
1 polymer ?
#
loop_
_entity_poly.entity_id
_entity_poly.type
_entity_poly.pdbx_seq_one_letter_code
_entity_poly.pdbx_strand_id
1 'polypeptide(L)'
;MAKKDIGKLTGEAVTFQIPSPAGGVRMETFIPWQLVKRGVRRKIITPLDAPEEFTGEAAQEREARMAAQDSALVRALGLAHHWQRLLDEGRFTSMTEIAQAEGINPGRASTIARLVHLAPDIVAACLTRDSGIALEHLIRNGSLPLDWPQQRALVASKT
;
A
#
# COMPACT_ATOMS: atom_id res chain seq x y z
N MET A 1 -17.54 -0.95 -10.51
CA MET A 1 -16.34 -0.61 -11.32
C MET A 1 -15.23 -0.18 -10.38
N ALA A 2 -14.00 -0.63 -10.61
CA ALA A 2 -12.90 -0.46 -9.66
C ALA A 2 -12.56 1.03 -9.46
N LYS A 3 -12.57 1.46 -8.19
CA LYS A 3 -12.37 2.83 -7.69
C LYS A 3 -10.91 3.28 -7.81
N LYS A 4 -10.36 3.19 -9.01
CA LYS A 4 -9.01 3.65 -9.39
C LYS A 4 -9.17 4.45 -10.68
N ASP A 5 -9.90 5.55 -10.56
CA ASP A 5 -10.14 6.47 -11.67
C ASP A 5 -8.80 6.98 -12.22
N ILE A 6 -8.59 6.75 -13.51
CA ILE A 6 -7.31 6.85 -14.21
C ILE A 6 -6.91 8.32 -14.42
N GLY A 7 -7.79 9.29 -14.17
CA GLY A 7 -7.46 10.72 -14.26
C GLY A 7 -8.41 11.63 -13.51
N LYS A 8 -8.11 12.92 -13.51
CA LYS A 8 -8.89 14.01 -12.92
C LYS A 8 -9.53 14.82 -14.04
N LEU A 9 -10.84 15.01 -14.01
CA LEU A 9 -11.51 15.96 -14.89
C LEU A 9 -11.01 17.38 -14.57
N THR A 10 -10.57 18.10 -15.59
CA THR A 10 -10.00 19.45 -15.47
C THR A 10 -10.98 20.56 -15.85
N GLY A 11 -12.18 20.20 -16.32
CA GLY A 11 -13.24 21.15 -16.65
C GLY A 11 -14.55 20.45 -16.97
N GLU A 12 -15.52 21.22 -17.45
CA GLU A 12 -16.82 20.70 -17.89
C GLU A 12 -16.74 20.10 -19.29
N ALA A 13 -17.49 19.01 -19.50
CA ALA A 13 -17.59 18.40 -20.82
C ALA A 13 -18.45 19.27 -21.75
N VAL A 14 -17.97 19.51 -22.96
CA VAL A 14 -18.66 20.34 -23.96
C VAL A 14 -19.09 19.44 -25.12
N THR A 15 -20.37 19.46 -25.47
CA THR A 15 -20.89 18.70 -26.61
C THR A 15 -21.15 19.64 -27.78
N PHE A 16 -20.53 19.34 -28.91
CA PHE A 16 -20.71 20.03 -30.17
C PHE A 16 -21.66 19.21 -31.06
N GLN A 17 -22.62 19.90 -31.68
CA GLN A 17 -23.47 19.34 -32.71
C GLN A 17 -22.95 19.80 -34.07
N ILE A 18 -22.40 18.87 -34.84
CA ILE A 18 -21.85 19.13 -36.16
C ILE A 18 -22.87 18.63 -37.18
N PRO A 19 -23.51 19.52 -37.96
CA PRO A 19 -24.46 19.11 -38.99
C PRO A 19 -23.73 18.35 -40.11
N SER A 20 -24.23 17.17 -40.44
CA SER A 20 -23.74 16.35 -41.54
C SER A 20 -24.37 16.78 -42.87
N PRO A 21 -23.64 16.72 -43.99
CA PRO A 21 -24.15 17.10 -45.32
C PRO A 21 -25.42 16.36 -45.76
N ALA A 22 -25.69 15.17 -45.19
CA ALA A 22 -26.88 14.36 -45.49
C ALA A 22 -28.07 14.62 -44.54
N GLY A 23 -28.08 15.74 -43.81
CA GLY A 23 -29.19 16.15 -42.94
C GLY A 23 -29.24 15.48 -41.56
N GLY A 24 -28.21 14.70 -41.20
CA GLY A 24 -28.05 14.15 -39.84
C GLY A 24 -27.23 15.09 -38.94
N VAL A 25 -27.29 14.90 -37.61
CA VAL A 25 -26.45 15.62 -36.65
C VAL A 25 -25.44 14.64 -36.05
N ARG A 26 -24.14 14.93 -36.20
CA ARG A 26 -23.09 14.23 -35.47
C ARG A 26 -22.85 14.96 -34.15
N MET A 27 -22.92 14.25 -33.02
CA MET A 27 -22.56 14.83 -31.73
C MET A 27 -21.15 14.40 -31.34
N GLU A 28 -20.29 15.36 -31.03
CA GLU A 28 -18.96 15.13 -30.47
C GLU A 28 -18.87 15.76 -29.08
N THR A 29 -18.54 14.96 -28.06
CA THR A 29 -18.37 15.46 -26.69
C THR A 29 -16.89 15.51 -26.33
N PHE A 30 -16.39 16.72 -26.09
CA PHE A 30 -15.06 16.95 -25.54
C PHE A 30 -15.09 16.88 -24.02
N ILE A 31 -14.26 16.02 -23.43
CA ILE A 31 -14.16 15.83 -21.98
C ILE A 31 -12.74 16.26 -21.55
N PRO A 32 -12.56 17.42 -20.90
CA PRO A 32 -11.25 17.85 -20.42
C PRO A 32 -10.85 17.00 -19.20
N TRP A 33 -9.86 16.13 -19.40
CA TRP A 33 -9.34 15.26 -18.35
C TRP A 33 -7.81 15.22 -18.36
N GLN A 34 -7.22 15.03 -17.19
CA GLN A 34 -5.78 14.95 -17.00
C GLN A 34 -5.41 13.66 -16.28
N LEU A 35 -4.47 12.91 -16.85
CA LEU A 35 -3.91 11.73 -16.21
C LEU A 35 -3.12 12.14 -14.96
N VAL A 36 -3.54 11.66 -13.78
CA VAL A 36 -2.83 11.91 -12.53
C VAL A 36 -1.94 10.71 -12.21
N LYS A 37 -0.62 10.90 -12.24
CA LYS A 37 0.34 9.85 -11.85
C LYS A 37 0.20 9.56 -10.35
N ARG A 38 -0.41 8.42 -10.00
CA ARG A 38 -0.50 7.93 -8.61
C ARG A 38 0.25 6.59 -8.49
N GLY A 39 1.54 6.68 -8.23
CA GLY A 39 2.48 5.55 -8.16
C GLY A 39 3.34 5.42 -9.42
N VAL A 40 4.64 5.17 -9.23
CA VAL A 40 5.58 4.94 -10.32
C VAL A 40 5.93 3.46 -10.31
N ARG A 41 5.55 2.73 -11.38
CA ARG A 41 6.12 1.41 -11.63
C ARG A 41 7.25 1.59 -12.64
N ARG A 42 8.50 1.53 -12.17
CA ARG A 42 9.65 1.44 -13.08
C ARG A 42 9.52 0.14 -13.87
N LYS A 43 9.24 0.25 -15.17
CA LYS A 43 9.26 -0.87 -16.12
C LYS A 43 10.43 -0.61 -17.06
N ILE A 44 11.50 -1.37 -16.90
CA ILE A 44 12.60 -1.39 -17.87
C ILE A 44 12.03 -2.11 -19.10
N ILE A 45 11.85 -1.38 -20.19
CA ILE A 45 11.47 -1.97 -21.48
C ILE A 45 12.77 -2.19 -22.22
N THR A 46 13.18 -3.45 -22.27
CA THR A 46 14.34 -3.88 -23.02
C THR A 46 14.01 -3.83 -24.52
N PRO A 47 14.89 -3.30 -25.40
CA PRO A 47 14.75 -3.40 -26.84
C PRO A 47 14.62 -4.87 -27.30
N LEU A 48 13.96 -5.11 -28.43
CA LEU A 48 13.74 -6.46 -28.96
C LEU A 48 15.07 -7.21 -29.24
N ASP A 49 16.14 -6.48 -29.58
CA ASP A 49 17.45 -7.03 -29.94
C ASP A 49 18.47 -7.01 -28.79
N ALA A 50 18.02 -6.94 -27.54
CA ALA A 50 18.94 -6.88 -26.42
C ALA A 50 19.64 -8.23 -26.17
N PRO A 51 20.94 -8.22 -25.83
CA PRO A 51 21.67 -9.42 -25.44
C PRO A 51 21.00 -10.14 -24.27
N GLU A 52 20.97 -11.48 -24.32
CA GLU A 52 20.34 -12.32 -23.28
C GLU A 52 20.89 -12.05 -21.87
N GLU A 53 22.17 -11.69 -21.77
CA GLU A 53 22.84 -11.29 -20.53
C GLU A 53 22.12 -10.15 -19.80
N PHE A 54 21.57 -9.17 -20.54
CA PHE A 54 20.82 -8.05 -19.96
C PHE A 54 19.47 -8.50 -19.38
N THR A 55 18.87 -9.56 -19.92
CA THR A 55 17.61 -10.10 -19.38
C THR A 55 17.81 -10.83 -18.06
N GLY A 56 18.94 -11.55 -17.92
CA GLY A 56 19.35 -12.22 -16.68
C GLY A 56 19.66 -11.22 -15.56
N GLU A 57 20.45 -10.18 -15.86
CA GLU A 57 20.77 -9.11 -14.91
C GLU A 57 19.51 -8.35 -14.47
N ALA A 58 18.62 -8.01 -15.41
CA ALA A 58 17.36 -7.35 -15.10
C ALA A 58 16.41 -8.22 -14.25
N ALA A 59 16.41 -9.54 -14.47
CA ALA A 59 15.64 -10.47 -13.64
C ALA A 59 16.21 -10.56 -12.22
N GLN A 60 17.54 -10.65 -12.09
CA GLN A 60 18.23 -10.71 -10.80
C GLN A 60 18.06 -9.40 -10.01
N GLU A 61 18.19 -8.24 -10.67
CA GLU A 61 17.96 -6.94 -10.04
C GLU A 61 16.48 -6.79 -9.60
N ARG A 62 15.54 -7.30 -10.39
CA ARG A 62 14.11 -7.32 -10.04
C ARG A 62 13.87 -8.20 -8.82
N GLU A 63 14.48 -9.38 -8.77
CA GLU A 63 14.35 -10.31 -7.65
C GLU A 63 14.99 -9.74 -6.37
N ALA A 64 16.17 -9.11 -6.49
CA ALA A 64 16.83 -8.40 -5.40
C ALA A 64 16.00 -7.20 -4.91
N ARG A 65 15.38 -6.42 -5.80
CA ARG A 65 14.47 -5.31 -5.42
C ARG A 65 13.18 -5.81 -4.79
N MET A 66 12.65 -6.95 -5.23
CA MET A 66 11.51 -7.60 -4.59
C MET A 66 11.89 -8.21 -3.23
N ALA A 67 13.15 -8.62 -3.04
CA ALA A 67 13.67 -9.04 -1.74
C ALA A 67 13.90 -7.85 -0.79
N ALA A 68 14.36 -6.72 -1.33
CA ALA A 68 14.69 -5.51 -0.59
C ALA A 68 13.49 -4.59 -0.30
N GLN A 69 12.32 -4.86 -0.90
CA GLN A 69 11.09 -4.18 -0.46
C GLN A 69 10.70 -4.75 0.90
N ASP A 70 11.05 -4.02 1.97
CA ASP A 70 10.49 -4.25 3.29
C ASP A 70 8.98 -4.38 3.15
N SER A 71 8.44 -5.53 3.56
CA SER A 71 7.00 -5.74 3.52
C SER A 71 6.35 -4.64 4.37
N ALA A 72 5.19 -4.14 3.93
CA ALA A 72 4.46 -3.13 4.69
C ALA A 72 4.23 -3.56 6.15
N LEU A 73 4.15 -4.88 6.39
CA LEU A 73 4.08 -5.50 7.69
C LEU A 73 5.34 -5.31 8.54
N VAL A 74 6.53 -5.59 7.99
CA VAL A 74 7.81 -5.40 8.71
C VAL A 74 7.99 -3.94 9.11
N ARG A 75 7.66 -3.01 8.20
CA ARG A 75 7.69 -1.57 8.50
C ARG A 75 6.71 -1.19 9.61
N ALA A 76 5.50 -1.74 9.60
CA ALA A 76 4.50 -1.46 10.63
C ALA A 76 4.93 -2.01 11.99
N LEU A 77 5.53 -3.21 12.04
CA LEU A 77 6.11 -3.77 13.27
C LEU A 77 7.23 -2.88 13.81
N GLY A 78 8.15 -2.45 12.96
CA GLY A 78 9.23 -1.53 13.34
C GLY A 78 8.70 -0.21 13.93
N LEU A 79 7.69 0.39 13.29
CA LEU A 79 7.04 1.60 13.81
C LEU A 79 6.35 1.38 15.16
N ALA A 80 5.65 0.26 15.33
CA ALA A 80 4.98 -0.07 16.59
C ALA A 80 5.97 -0.11 17.76
N HIS A 81 7.08 -0.82 17.61
CA HIS A 81 8.11 -0.90 18.63
C HIS A 81 8.86 0.43 18.83
N HIS A 82 9.10 1.16 17.74
CA HIS A 82 9.74 2.48 17.83
C HIS A 82 8.88 3.47 18.64
N TRP A 83 7.59 3.55 18.33
CA TRP A 83 6.67 4.44 19.04
C TRP A 83 6.47 4.02 20.50
N GLN A 84 6.41 2.71 20.78
CA GLN A 84 6.38 2.24 22.16
C GLN A 84 7.61 2.70 22.93
N ARG A 85 8.81 2.55 22.35
CA ARG A 85 10.05 3.04 22.95
C ARG A 85 10.03 4.56 23.18
N LEU A 86 9.49 5.34 22.24
CA LEU A 86 9.37 6.80 22.41
C LEU A 86 8.45 7.19 23.58
N LEU A 87 7.39 6.42 23.81
CA LEU A 87 6.50 6.60 24.97
C LEU A 87 7.20 6.17 26.27
N ASP A 88 7.90 5.04 26.26
CA ASP A 88 8.64 4.52 27.42
C ASP A 88 9.77 5.47 27.84
N GLU A 89 10.44 6.10 26.87
CA GLU A 89 11.49 7.11 27.10
C GLU A 89 10.90 8.49 27.51
N GLY A 90 9.58 8.66 27.52
CA GLY A 90 8.93 9.93 27.82
C GLY A 90 9.17 11.03 26.79
N ARG A 91 9.66 10.69 25.59
CA ARG A 91 9.89 11.65 24.49
C ARG A 91 8.59 12.16 23.90
N PHE A 92 7.53 11.37 24.03
CA PHE A 92 6.15 11.71 23.69
C PHE A 92 5.24 11.30 24.85
N THR A 93 4.17 12.04 25.05
CA THR A 93 3.21 11.82 26.14
C THR A 93 2.08 10.88 25.74
N SER A 94 1.77 10.80 24.44
CA SER A 94 0.63 10.02 23.95
C SER A 94 0.79 9.58 22.50
N MET A 95 0.06 8.52 22.14
CA MET A 95 -0.03 8.05 20.76
C MET A 95 -0.65 9.10 19.82
N THR A 96 -1.51 9.99 20.32
CA THR A 96 -2.08 11.08 19.53
C THR A 96 -1.05 12.13 19.16
N GLU A 97 -0.09 12.40 20.04
CA GLU A 97 1.02 13.32 19.78
C GLU A 97 1.96 12.73 18.71
N ILE A 98 2.28 11.44 18.83
CA ILE A 98 3.05 10.69 17.82
C ILE A 98 2.34 10.73 16.46
N ALA A 99 1.02 10.50 16.43
CA ALA A 99 0.24 10.53 15.19
C ALA A 99 0.29 11.91 14.50
N GLN A 100 0.23 12.99 15.29
CA GLN A 100 0.36 14.36 14.79
C GLN A 100 1.76 14.63 14.22
N ALA A 101 2.81 14.22 14.94
CA ALA A 101 4.20 14.40 14.51
C ALA A 101 4.50 13.64 13.20
N GLU A 102 3.92 12.45 13.03
CA GLU A 102 4.06 11.60 11.84
C GLU A 102 3.10 12.00 10.71
N GLY A 103 2.16 12.92 10.94
CA GLY A 103 1.15 13.34 9.96
C GLY A 103 0.18 12.23 9.55
N ILE A 104 -0.06 11.25 10.44
CA ILE A 104 -0.95 10.11 10.20
C ILE A 104 -2.24 10.22 11.00
N ASN A 105 -3.30 9.55 10.53
CA ASN A 105 -4.56 9.50 11.25
C ASN A 105 -4.37 8.79 12.63
N PRO A 106 -4.88 9.35 13.75
CA PRO A 106 -4.74 8.74 15.07
C PRO A 106 -5.26 7.31 15.19
N GLY A 107 -6.35 6.97 14.48
CA GLY A 107 -6.88 5.61 14.43
C GLY A 107 -5.92 4.65 13.72
N ARG A 108 -5.24 5.12 12.67
CA ARG A 108 -4.21 4.33 11.98
C ARG A 108 -2.97 4.15 12.86
N ALA A 109 -2.52 5.20 13.53
CA ALA A 109 -1.41 5.13 14.50
C ALA A 109 -1.71 4.12 15.61
N SER A 110 -2.90 4.23 16.21
CA SER A 110 -3.37 3.32 17.26
C SER A 110 -3.43 1.86 16.79
N THR A 111 -3.80 1.65 15.52
CA THR A 111 -3.88 0.30 14.95
C THR A 111 -2.48 -0.31 14.75
N ILE A 112 -1.52 0.49 14.27
CA ILE A 112 -0.13 0.05 14.12
C ILE A 112 0.50 -0.20 15.51
N ALA A 113 0.29 0.70 16.47
CA ALA A 113 0.84 0.58 17.82
C ALA A 113 0.43 -0.72 18.54
N ARG A 114 -0.77 -1.26 18.24
CA ARG A 114 -1.21 -2.55 18.81
C ARG A 114 -0.34 -3.73 18.42
N LEU A 115 0.39 -3.65 17.30
CA LEU A 115 1.26 -4.73 16.83
C LEU A 115 2.39 -5.05 17.81
N VAL A 116 2.70 -4.16 18.76
CA VAL A 116 3.65 -4.43 19.86
C VAL A 116 3.22 -5.60 20.76
N HIS A 117 1.92 -5.89 20.84
CA HIS A 117 1.36 -6.95 21.69
C HIS A 117 1.31 -8.32 21.01
N LEU A 118 1.84 -8.42 19.79
CA LEU A 118 1.82 -9.64 19.02
C LEU A 118 2.72 -10.70 19.67
N ALA A 119 2.29 -11.97 19.64
CA ALA A 119 3.08 -13.07 20.16
C ALA A 119 4.43 -13.16 19.43
N PRO A 120 5.53 -13.43 20.15
CA PRO A 120 6.88 -13.38 19.59
C PRO A 120 7.09 -14.37 18.43
N ASP A 121 6.44 -15.53 18.48
CA ASP A 121 6.44 -16.53 17.40
C ASP A 121 5.76 -16.01 16.13
N ILE A 122 4.68 -15.23 16.27
CA ILE A 122 4.00 -14.61 15.13
C ILE A 122 4.86 -13.48 14.56
N VAL A 123 5.53 -12.68 15.41
CA VAL A 123 6.49 -11.66 14.95
C VAL A 123 7.62 -12.31 14.14
N ALA A 124 8.19 -13.41 14.64
CA ALA A 124 9.22 -14.16 13.93
C ALA A 124 8.71 -14.70 12.58
N ALA A 125 7.48 -15.23 12.54
CA ALA A 125 6.86 -15.65 11.29
C ALA A 125 6.69 -14.48 10.31
N CYS A 126 6.22 -13.31 10.76
CA CYS A 126 6.04 -12.11 9.93
C CYS A 126 7.34 -11.61 9.28
N LEU A 127 8.50 -11.89 9.87
CA LEU A 127 9.81 -11.56 9.33
C LEU A 127 10.29 -12.55 8.25
N THR A 128 9.60 -13.69 8.11
CA THR A 128 9.91 -14.71 7.10
C THR A 128 9.18 -14.41 5.79
N ARG A 129 9.89 -14.57 4.66
CA ARG A 129 9.45 -14.14 3.32
C ARG A 129 8.14 -14.77 2.83
N ASP A 130 7.79 -15.96 3.32
CA ASP A 130 6.66 -16.78 2.87
C ASP A 130 5.61 -17.04 3.95
N SER A 131 5.51 -16.20 4.98
CA SER A 131 4.58 -16.45 6.08
C SER A 131 3.10 -16.40 5.70
N GLY A 132 2.76 -15.82 4.54
CA GLY A 132 1.36 -15.61 4.14
C GLY A 132 0.59 -14.61 5.03
N ILE A 133 1.26 -14.06 6.05
CA ILE A 133 0.67 -13.10 6.99
C ILE A 133 0.77 -11.71 6.36
N ALA A 134 -0.36 -11.18 5.92
CA ALA A 134 -0.46 -9.81 5.43
C ALA A 134 -0.78 -8.84 6.58
N LEU A 135 -0.26 -7.61 6.50
CA LEU A 135 -0.55 -6.55 7.47
C LEU A 135 -2.06 -6.34 7.66
N GLU A 136 -2.81 -6.42 6.57
CA GLU A 136 -4.25 -6.24 6.56
C GLU A 136 -4.99 -7.32 7.35
N HIS A 137 -4.41 -8.53 7.49
CA HIS A 137 -5.01 -9.61 8.28
C HIS A 137 -4.93 -9.33 9.78
N LEU A 138 -3.86 -8.68 10.23
CA LEU A 138 -3.66 -8.27 11.62
C LEU A 138 -4.43 -6.99 11.97
N ILE A 139 -4.49 -6.05 11.02
CA ILE A 139 -5.14 -4.74 11.20
C ILE A 139 -6.67 -4.79 11.13
N ARG A 140 -7.25 -5.62 10.25
CA ARG A 140 -8.71 -5.60 10.00
C ARG A 140 -9.57 -6.08 11.18
N ASN A 141 -9.01 -6.80 12.15
CA ASN A 141 -9.84 -7.46 13.15
C ASN A 141 -10.36 -6.52 14.25
N GLY A 142 -10.02 -5.22 14.23
CA GLY A 142 -10.57 -4.20 15.15
C GLY A 142 -10.14 -4.35 16.61
N SER A 143 -9.85 -5.57 17.05
CA SER A 143 -9.31 -5.97 18.34
C SER A 143 -8.34 -7.13 18.12
N LEU A 144 -7.04 -6.87 18.22
CA LEU A 144 -6.05 -7.94 18.34
C LEU A 144 -6.20 -8.49 19.76
N PRO A 145 -6.58 -9.76 19.96
CA PRO A 145 -6.71 -10.30 21.31
C PRO A 145 -5.36 -10.20 22.03
N LEU A 146 -5.37 -9.83 23.31
CA LEU A 146 -4.14 -9.75 24.11
C LEU A 146 -3.62 -11.15 24.47
N ASP A 147 -4.49 -12.16 24.46
CA ASP A 147 -4.14 -13.55 24.72
C ASP A 147 -3.44 -14.20 23.52
N TRP A 148 -2.19 -14.64 23.70
CA TRP A 148 -1.38 -15.23 22.63
C TRP A 148 -1.97 -16.52 22.03
N PRO A 149 -2.52 -17.48 22.79
CA PRO A 149 -3.27 -18.60 22.23
C PRO A 149 -4.38 -18.18 21.26
N GLN A 150 -5.19 -17.16 21.62
CA GLN A 150 -6.21 -16.63 20.71
C GLN A 150 -5.61 -15.97 19.47
N GLN A 151 -4.49 -15.26 19.60
CA GLN A 151 -3.78 -14.69 18.44
C GLN A 151 -3.33 -15.79 17.47
N ARG A 152 -2.75 -16.89 17.98
CA ARG A 152 -2.30 -18.01 17.15
C ARG A 152 -3.44 -18.68 16.41
N ALA A 153 -4.57 -18.93 17.09
CA ALA A 153 -5.75 -19.50 16.45
C ALA A 153 -6.28 -18.60 15.33
N LEU A 154 -6.28 -17.28 15.55
CA LEU A 154 -6.72 -16.31 14.56
C LEU A 154 -5.81 -16.28 13.33
N VAL A 155 -4.49 -16.33 13.52
CA VAL A 155 -3.52 -16.39 12.42
C VAL A 155 -3.66 -17.70 11.65
N ALA A 156 -3.74 -18.84 12.34
CA ALA A 156 -3.88 -20.16 11.73
C ALA A 156 -5.16 -20.30 10.89
N SER A 157 -6.25 -19.62 11.26
CA SER A 157 -7.50 -19.64 10.48
C SER A 157 -7.44 -18.86 9.15
N LYS A 158 -6.40 -18.05 8.95
CA LYS A 158 -6.29 -17.10 7.81
C LYS A 158 -5.07 -17.36 6.91
N THR A 159 -4.19 -18.26 7.30
CA THR A 159 -3.12 -18.83 6.45
C THR A 159 -3.69 -19.97 5.64
#